data_AF-A0A803L7H9-F1
#
_entry.id   AF-A0A803L7H9-F1
#
_cell.length_a   1.000
_cell.length_b   1.000
_cell.length_c   1.000
_cell.angle_alpha   90.00
_cell.angle_beta   90.00
_cell.angle_gamma   90.00
#
_symmetry.space_group_name_H-M   'P 1'
#
loop_
_entity.id
_entity.type
_entity.pdbx_description
1 polymer ?
#
loop_
_entity_poly.entity_id
_entity_poly.type
_entity_poly.pdbx_seq_one_letter_code
_entity_poly.pdbx_strand_id
1 'polypeptide(L)'
;MNLKKGLEGKGLIIRGWAPQMLILDHGAIGAFVTHCGWNSTLEGISCGVPMVTWLVFAEQFFNEKLVTQVLRTGVSIGAKNFYKIVENVKSEDVKKAIRRVMVGEKALEIRSRAKKLKGLARKAVEDGGSSYCSMNSLIQELSFGVRDGAISHTHAINRLTN
;
A
#
# COMPACT_ATOMS: atom_id res chain seq x y z
N MET A 1 -9.22 19.36 11.71
CA MET A 1 -9.85 18.35 10.83
C MET A 1 -11.27 18.79 10.56
N ASN A 2 -11.61 19.19 9.32
CA ASN A 2 -12.97 19.64 8.98
C ASN A 2 -13.80 18.45 8.50
N LEU A 3 -14.75 18.04 9.35
CA LEU A 3 -15.65 16.90 9.15
C LEU A 3 -17.03 17.39 8.73
N LYS A 4 -17.56 16.89 7.61
CA LYS A 4 -18.95 17.12 7.19
C LYS A 4 -19.69 15.80 7.15
N LYS A 5 -20.75 15.66 7.97
CA LYS A 5 -21.74 14.59 7.83
C LYS A 5 -22.59 14.86 6.60
N GLY A 6 -22.84 13.85 5.79
CA GLY A 6 -23.68 13.93 4.60
C GLY A 6 -24.34 12.59 4.29
N LEU A 7 -25.09 12.52 3.17
CA LEU A 7 -25.69 11.28 2.65
C LEU A 7 -26.57 10.56 3.70
N GLU A 8 -27.48 11.28 4.36
CA GLU A 8 -28.42 10.71 5.35
C GLU A 8 -27.72 9.94 6.49
N GLY A 9 -26.54 10.41 6.92
CA GLY A 9 -25.76 9.76 7.99
C GLY A 9 -24.92 8.57 7.53
N LYS A 10 -24.91 8.24 6.23
CA LYS A 10 -24.15 7.14 5.64
C LYS A 10 -22.77 7.57 5.10
N GLY A 11 -22.48 8.87 5.10
CA GLY A 11 -21.25 9.43 4.56
C GLY A 11 -20.57 10.43 5.49
N LEU A 12 -19.24 10.32 5.57
CA LEU A 12 -18.37 11.27 6.24
C LEU A 12 -17.36 11.83 5.26
N ILE A 13 -17.32 13.15 5.12
CA ILE A 13 -16.34 13.83 4.27
C ILE A 13 -15.32 14.52 5.17
N ILE A 14 -14.05 14.16 5.01
CA ILE A 14 -12.92 14.82 5.66
C ILE A 14 -12.21 15.67 4.62
N ARG A 15 -12.06 16.98 4.88
CA ARG A 15 -11.26 17.88 4.03
C ARG A 15 -9.85 18.02 4.57
N GLY A 16 -8.86 18.03 3.69
CA GLY A 16 -7.44 18.02 4.04
C GLY A 16 -6.91 16.59 4.18
N TRP A 17 -6.27 16.30 5.30
CA TRP A 17 -5.68 14.98 5.56
C TRP A 17 -6.58 14.12 6.45
N ALA A 18 -6.83 12.87 6.01
CA ALA A 18 -7.52 11.87 6.81
C ALA A 18 -6.48 10.97 7.51
N PRO A 19 -6.77 10.47 8.73
CA PRO A 19 -5.90 9.50 9.40
C PRO A 19 -6.00 8.12 8.73
N GLN A 20 -5.47 7.99 7.51
CA GLN A 20 -5.69 6.85 6.60
C GLN A 20 -5.39 5.50 7.26
N MET A 21 -4.24 5.37 7.93
CA MET A 21 -3.86 4.13 8.62
C MET A 21 -4.86 3.73 9.71
N LEU A 22 -5.31 4.67 10.55
CA LEU A 22 -6.30 4.40 11.59
C LEU A 22 -7.66 4.03 10.99
N ILE A 23 -8.01 4.61 9.85
CA ILE A 23 -9.23 4.24 9.12
C ILE A 23 -9.08 2.82 8.58
N LEU A 24 -8.02 2.52 7.84
CA LEU A 24 -7.82 1.22 7.18
C LEU A 24 -7.72 0.03 8.16
N ASP A 25 -7.14 0.24 9.35
CA ASP A 25 -7.04 -0.80 10.37
C ASP A 25 -8.36 -1.03 11.15
N HIS A 26 -9.36 -0.18 10.95
CA HIS A 26 -10.64 -0.31 11.64
C HIS A 26 -11.48 -1.49 11.07
N GLY A 27 -11.98 -2.36 11.95
CA GLY A 27 -12.70 -3.59 11.57
C GLY A 27 -14.01 -3.38 10.77
N ALA A 28 -14.53 -2.15 10.74
CA ALA A 28 -15.70 -1.78 9.92
C ALA A 28 -15.35 -1.47 8.44
N ILE A 29 -14.07 -1.36 8.08
CA ILE A 29 -13.68 -1.08 6.69
C ILE A 29 -13.83 -2.33 5.82
N GLY A 30 -14.67 -2.20 4.79
CA GLY A 30 -14.91 -3.28 3.83
C GLY A 30 -14.13 -3.18 2.52
N ALA A 31 -13.72 -1.96 2.12
CA ALA A 31 -13.00 -1.72 0.87
C ALA A 31 -12.25 -0.37 0.92
N PHE A 32 -11.20 -0.27 0.11
CA PHE A 32 -10.40 0.94 -0.05
C PHE A 32 -10.33 1.36 -1.52
N VAL A 33 -10.92 2.50 -1.87
CA VAL A 33 -10.73 3.11 -3.19
C VAL A 33 -9.41 3.87 -3.17
N THR A 34 -8.47 3.51 -4.04
CA THR A 34 -7.10 4.02 -3.99
C THR A 34 -6.60 4.38 -5.38
N HIS A 35 -5.73 5.39 -5.41
CA HIS A 35 -4.99 5.76 -6.61
C HIS A 35 -3.80 4.84 -6.91
N CYS A 36 -3.54 3.83 -6.06
CA CYS A 36 -2.46 2.87 -6.18
C CYS A 36 -1.05 3.44 -6.03
N GLY A 37 -0.88 4.55 -5.29
CA GLY A 37 0.45 4.90 -4.78
C GLY A 37 1.01 3.76 -3.91
N TRP A 38 2.33 3.55 -3.96
CA TRP A 38 2.93 2.36 -3.33
C TRP A 38 2.67 2.26 -1.83
N ASN A 39 2.77 3.38 -1.09
CA ASN A 39 2.47 3.42 0.34
C ASN A 39 1.01 3.02 0.60
N SER A 40 0.03 3.67 -0.03
CA SER A 40 -1.39 3.30 0.10
C SER A 40 -1.65 1.83 -0.25
N THR A 41 -0.92 1.29 -1.23
CA THR A 41 -1.03 -0.12 -1.61
C THR A 41 -0.52 -1.04 -0.50
N LEU A 42 0.65 -0.75 0.08
CA LEU A 42 1.20 -1.49 1.22
C LEU A 42 0.32 -1.40 2.46
N GLU A 43 -0.25 -0.23 2.75
CA GLU A 43 -1.19 -0.04 3.86
C GLU A 43 -2.44 -0.88 3.68
N GLY A 44 -3.04 -0.88 2.48
CA GLY A 44 -4.19 -1.73 2.14
C GLY A 44 -3.88 -3.23 2.28
N ILE A 45 -2.71 -3.68 1.82
CA ILE A 45 -2.25 -5.07 1.97
C ILE A 45 -2.07 -5.42 3.45
N SER A 46 -1.37 -4.57 4.20
CA SER A 46 -1.05 -4.80 5.62
C SER A 46 -2.29 -4.78 6.50
N CYS A 47 -3.31 -3.99 6.13
CA CYS A 47 -4.59 -3.97 6.82
C CYS A 47 -5.54 -5.08 6.36
N GLY A 48 -5.24 -5.75 5.23
CA GLY A 48 -6.05 -6.84 4.67
C GLY A 48 -7.33 -6.35 4.01
N VAL A 49 -7.33 -5.13 3.49
CA VAL A 49 -8.50 -4.46 2.91
C VAL A 49 -8.51 -4.63 1.39
N PRO A 50 -9.61 -5.13 0.79
CA PRO A 50 -9.77 -5.15 -0.65
C PRO A 50 -9.67 -3.77 -1.29
N MET A 51 -9.03 -3.69 -2.46
CA MET A 51 -8.81 -2.42 -3.14
C MET A 51 -9.69 -2.25 -4.38
N VAL A 52 -10.15 -1.02 -4.60
CA VAL A 52 -10.74 -0.56 -5.85
C VAL A 52 -9.79 0.46 -6.45
N THR A 53 -9.21 0.16 -7.62
CA THR A 53 -8.13 0.98 -8.18
C THR A 53 -8.68 2.09 -9.07
N TRP A 54 -8.19 3.32 -8.85
CA TRP A 54 -8.53 4.51 -9.62
C TRP A 54 -7.29 5.38 -9.85
N LEU A 55 -6.62 5.12 -10.96
CA LEU A 55 -5.29 5.66 -11.24
C LEU A 55 -5.30 7.14 -11.58
N VAL A 56 -4.19 7.81 -11.24
CA VAL A 56 -3.98 9.24 -11.51
C VAL A 56 -2.73 9.44 -12.37
N PHE A 57 -1.54 8.96 -11.95
CA PHE A 57 -0.28 9.15 -12.71
C PHE A 57 0.86 8.18 -12.29
N ALA A 58 2.04 8.29 -12.93
CA ALA A 58 3.29 7.59 -12.57
C ALA A 58 3.24 6.06 -12.60
N GLU A 59 3.76 5.37 -11.57
CA GLU A 59 3.91 3.92 -11.48
C GLU A 59 2.62 3.20 -11.06
N GLN A 60 1.57 3.96 -10.72
CA GLN A 60 0.29 3.48 -10.20
C GLN A 60 -0.36 2.42 -11.10
N PHE A 61 -0.11 2.46 -12.41
CA PHE A 61 -0.58 1.47 -13.37
C PHE A 61 0.01 0.07 -13.11
N PHE A 62 1.29 -0.01 -12.77
CA PHE A 62 1.92 -1.28 -12.41
C PHE A 62 1.39 -1.79 -11.08
N ASN A 63 1.19 -0.88 -10.12
CA ASN A 63 0.59 -1.21 -8.83
C ASN A 63 -0.87 -1.72 -8.99
N GLU A 64 -1.66 -1.16 -9.91
CA GLU A 64 -2.97 -1.71 -10.25
C GLU A 64 -2.87 -3.14 -10.78
N LYS A 65 -1.96 -3.41 -11.71
CA LYS A 65 -1.79 -4.76 -12.26
C LYS A 65 -1.37 -5.75 -11.18
N LEU A 66 -0.48 -5.33 -10.28
CA LEU A 66 -0.11 -6.12 -9.11
C LEU A 66 -1.35 -6.42 -8.24
N VAL A 67 -2.14 -5.41 -7.87
CA VAL A 67 -3.34 -5.58 -7.03
C VAL A 67 -4.41 -6.43 -7.70
N THR A 68 -4.69 -6.19 -8.97
CA THR A 68 -5.85 -6.77 -9.67
C THR A 68 -5.56 -8.12 -10.34
N GLN A 69 -4.36 -8.34 -10.87
CA GLN A 69 -4.02 -9.52 -11.68
C GLN A 69 -3.14 -10.52 -10.95
N VAL A 70 -2.16 -10.03 -10.19
CA VAL A 70 -1.17 -10.87 -9.49
C VAL A 70 -1.67 -11.26 -8.10
N LEU A 71 -1.87 -10.27 -7.22
CA LEU A 71 -2.36 -10.48 -5.87
C LEU A 71 -3.85 -10.87 -5.87
N ARG A 72 -4.61 -10.32 -6.83
CA ARG A 72 -6.06 -10.51 -6.99
C ARG A 72 -6.82 -10.15 -5.71
N THR A 73 -6.42 -9.05 -5.09
CA THR A 73 -7.04 -8.49 -3.87
C THR A 73 -7.88 -7.25 -4.16
N GLY A 74 -8.09 -6.93 -5.45
CA GLY A 74 -8.88 -5.78 -5.83
C GLY A 74 -9.40 -5.84 -7.26
N VAL A 75 -10.14 -4.81 -7.64
CA VAL A 75 -10.70 -4.63 -8.98
C VAL A 75 -10.42 -3.20 -9.49
N SER A 76 -10.31 -3.06 -10.80
CA SER A 76 -10.21 -1.75 -11.45
C SER A 76 -11.57 -1.13 -11.67
N ILE A 77 -11.68 0.19 -11.50
CA ILE A 77 -12.80 1.00 -11.98
C ILE A 77 -12.85 1.05 -13.50
N GLY A 78 -11.75 0.70 -14.19
CA GLY A 78 -11.71 0.61 -15.65
C GLY A 78 -11.33 1.90 -16.34
N ALA A 79 -10.62 2.81 -15.65
CA ALA A 79 -10.00 3.97 -16.29
C ALA A 79 -8.90 3.49 -17.27
N LYS A 80 -9.05 3.83 -18.56
CA LYS A 80 -8.18 3.33 -19.64
C LYS A 80 -7.19 4.35 -20.19
N ASN A 81 -7.39 5.65 -19.94
CA ASN A 81 -6.63 6.71 -20.59
C ASN A 81 -5.75 7.51 -19.63
N PHE A 82 -4.49 7.69 -20.04
CA PHE A 82 -3.35 8.14 -19.24
C PHE A 82 -3.22 9.66 -19.10
N TYR A 83 -3.91 10.43 -19.95
CA TYR A 83 -3.68 11.88 -20.13
C TYR A 83 -4.85 12.75 -19.65
N LYS A 84 -5.98 12.10 -19.33
CA LYS A 84 -7.21 12.76 -18.88
C LYS A 84 -7.75 11.97 -17.69
N ILE A 85 -7.20 12.27 -16.51
CA ILE A 85 -7.44 11.64 -15.21
C ILE A 85 -8.94 11.41 -14.88
N VAL A 86 -9.87 12.09 -15.57
CA VAL A 86 -11.28 12.15 -15.21
C VAL A 86 -12.25 11.94 -16.38
N GLU A 87 -11.81 11.93 -17.65
CA GLU A 87 -12.78 11.74 -18.75
C GLU A 87 -13.14 10.25 -18.89
N ASN A 88 -14.42 9.95 -18.62
CA ASN A 88 -15.17 8.72 -18.90
C ASN A 88 -15.40 7.70 -17.76
N VAL A 89 -15.09 8.00 -16.49
CA VAL A 89 -15.57 7.15 -15.38
C VAL A 89 -16.97 7.60 -14.97
N LYS A 90 -17.98 6.74 -15.17
CA LYS A 90 -19.35 7.03 -14.74
C LYS A 90 -19.55 6.62 -13.28
N SER A 91 -20.53 7.25 -12.61
CA SER A 91 -20.87 6.91 -11.23
C SER A 91 -21.28 5.44 -11.08
N GLU A 92 -21.87 4.88 -12.14
CA GLU A 92 -22.27 3.49 -12.28
C GLU A 92 -21.06 2.55 -12.26
N ASP A 93 -19.95 2.94 -12.86
CA ASP A 93 -18.72 2.14 -12.89
C ASP A 93 -18.10 2.05 -11.50
N VAL A 94 -18.06 3.18 -10.79
CA VAL A 94 -17.61 3.25 -9.39
C VAL A 94 -18.49 2.36 -8.51
N LYS A 95 -19.82 2.49 -8.62
CA LYS A 95 -20.78 1.68 -7.88
C LYS A 95 -20.62 0.19 -8.17
N LYS A 96 -20.41 -0.18 -9.43
CA LYS A 96 -20.19 -1.57 -9.86
C LYS A 96 -18.88 -2.12 -9.30
N ALA A 97 -17.80 -1.36 -9.36
CA ALA A 97 -16.50 -1.77 -8.83
C ALA A 97 -16.54 -1.98 -7.31
N ILE A 98 -17.14 -1.05 -6.55
CA ILE A 98 -17.33 -1.19 -5.10
C ILE A 98 -18.17 -2.44 -4.79
N ARG A 99 -19.29 -2.65 -5.51
CA ARG A 99 -20.12 -3.84 -5.29
C ARG A 99 -19.36 -5.14 -5.52
N ARG A 100 -18.45 -5.21 -6.49
CA ARG A 100 -17.64 -6.41 -6.78
C ARG A 100 -16.72 -6.83 -5.63
N VAL A 101 -16.28 -5.89 -4.79
CA VAL A 101 -15.43 -6.19 -3.62
C VAL A 101 -16.23 -6.27 -2.31
N MET A 102 -17.49 -5.85 -2.32
CA MET A 102 -18.35 -5.82 -1.14
C MET A 102 -19.38 -6.97 -1.11
N VAL A 103 -19.95 -7.37 -2.24
CA VAL A 103 -21.13 -8.25 -2.30
C VAL A 103 -20.89 -9.46 -3.22
N GLY A 104 -21.40 -10.63 -2.81
CA GLY A 104 -21.35 -11.88 -3.58
C GLY A 104 -20.12 -12.73 -3.34
N GLU A 105 -20.08 -13.91 -3.97
CA GLU A 105 -19.02 -14.92 -3.77
C GLU A 105 -17.64 -14.41 -4.16
N LYS A 106 -17.53 -13.75 -5.32
CA LYS A 106 -16.26 -13.13 -5.76
C LYS A 106 -15.71 -12.12 -4.75
N ALA A 107 -16.57 -11.39 -4.05
CA ALA A 107 -16.15 -10.45 -3.00
C ALA A 107 -15.58 -11.20 -1.78
N LEU A 108 -16.15 -12.36 -1.42
CA LEU A 108 -15.63 -13.22 -0.35
C LEU A 108 -14.25 -13.77 -0.70
N GLU A 109 -14.04 -14.21 -1.94
CA GLU A 109 -12.73 -14.67 -2.42
C GLU A 109 -11.67 -13.57 -2.34
N ILE A 110 -11.99 -12.37 -2.85
CA ILE A 110 -11.08 -11.21 -2.82
C ILE A 110 -10.71 -10.85 -1.37
N ARG A 111 -11.70 -10.79 -0.46
CA ARG A 111 -11.48 -10.52 0.97
C ARG A 111 -10.64 -11.60 1.64
N SER A 112 -10.90 -12.87 1.33
CA SER A 112 -10.11 -14.00 1.85
C SER A 112 -8.64 -13.88 1.45
N ARG A 113 -8.38 -13.55 0.18
CA ARG A 113 -7.01 -13.28 -0.32
C ARG A 113 -6.37 -12.08 0.37
N ALA A 114 -7.10 -10.98 0.54
CA ALA A 114 -6.59 -9.80 1.23
C ALA A 114 -6.20 -10.12 2.69
N LYS A 115 -7.04 -10.86 3.42
CA LYS A 115 -6.74 -11.33 4.78
C LYS A 115 -5.52 -12.26 4.83
N LYS A 116 -5.39 -13.17 3.86
CA LYS A 116 -4.21 -14.04 3.76
C LYS A 116 -2.93 -13.21 3.56
N LEU A 117 -2.96 -12.22 2.67
CA LEU A 117 -1.82 -11.34 2.44
C LEU A 117 -1.48 -10.48 3.66
N LYS A 118 -2.47 -9.97 4.42
CA LYS A 118 -2.23 -9.33 5.73
C LYS A 118 -1.38 -10.21 6.65
N GLY A 119 -1.75 -11.49 6.75
CA GLY A 119 -1.00 -12.46 7.55
C GLY A 119 0.43 -12.65 7.07
N LEU A 120 0.65 -12.72 5.75
CA LEU A 120 2.00 -12.86 5.17
C LEU A 120 2.84 -11.60 5.32
N ALA A 121 2.24 -10.42 5.09
CA ALA A 121 2.91 -9.13 5.25
C ALA A 121 3.39 -8.94 6.69
N ARG A 122 2.54 -9.27 7.67
CA ARG A 122 2.93 -9.26 9.09
C ARG A 122 4.09 -10.21 9.37
N LYS A 123 3.98 -11.48 8.94
CA LYS A 123 5.05 -12.49 9.13
C LYS A 123 6.39 -12.10 8.49
N ALA A 124 6.37 -11.35 7.39
CA ALA A 124 7.60 -10.93 6.72
C ALA A 124 8.41 -9.95 7.56
N VAL A 125 7.75 -9.13 8.39
CA VAL A 125 8.39 -8.05 9.18
C VAL A 125 8.52 -8.37 10.67
N GLU A 126 7.81 -9.37 11.18
CA GLU A 126 8.00 -9.89 12.54
C GLU A 126 9.42 -10.47 12.72
N ASP A 127 9.87 -10.60 13.97
CA ASP A 127 11.19 -11.15 14.32
C ASP A 127 11.41 -12.52 13.66
N GLY A 128 12.53 -12.64 12.94
CA GLY A 128 12.87 -13.85 12.15
C GLY A 128 12.16 -13.95 10.79
N GLY A 129 11.30 -12.99 10.44
CA GLY A 129 10.67 -12.85 9.14
C GLY A 129 11.64 -12.50 8.03
N SER A 130 11.25 -12.72 6.77
CA SER A 130 12.14 -12.53 5.63
C SER A 130 12.65 -11.09 5.48
N SER A 131 11.75 -10.10 5.57
CA SER A 131 12.11 -8.68 5.44
C SER A 131 12.85 -8.18 6.67
N TYR A 132 12.52 -8.70 7.86
CA TYR A 132 13.27 -8.45 9.09
C TYR A 132 14.72 -8.90 8.95
N CYS A 133 14.94 -10.15 8.51
CA CYS A 133 16.28 -10.69 8.29
C CYS A 133 17.05 -9.93 7.20
N SER A 134 16.42 -9.62 6.05
CA SER A 134 17.06 -8.82 5.00
C SER A 134 17.49 -7.43 5.48
N MET A 135 16.65 -6.76 6.27
CA MET A 135 16.99 -5.47 6.86
C MET A 135 18.17 -5.59 7.84
N ASN A 136 18.18 -6.62 8.69
CA ASN A 136 19.30 -6.87 9.60
C ASN A 136 20.61 -7.15 8.86
N SER A 137 20.57 -7.95 7.78
CA SER A 137 21.74 -8.18 6.94
C SER A 137 22.26 -6.88 6.33
N LEU A 138 21.36 -6.04 5.81
CA LEU A 138 21.74 -4.72 5.27
C LEU A 138 22.39 -3.83 6.35
N ILE A 139 21.81 -3.77 7.55
CA ILE A 139 22.37 -2.99 8.67
C ILE A 139 23.75 -3.50 9.05
N GLN A 140 23.96 -4.82 9.09
CA GLN A 140 25.25 -5.43 9.40
C GLN A 140 26.30 -5.04 8.35
N GLU A 141 26.00 -5.19 7.05
CA GLU A 141 26.91 -4.82 5.96
C GLU A 141 27.33 -3.35 6.04
N LEU A 142 26.37 -2.45 6.23
CA LEU A 142 26.65 -1.01 6.37
C LEU A 142 27.48 -0.72 7.62
N SER A 143 27.27 -1.47 8.72
CA SER A 143 28.04 -1.31 9.95
C SER A 143 29.48 -1.78 9.82
N PHE A 144 29.74 -2.84 9.04
CA PHE A 144 31.10 -3.30 8.76
C PHE A 144 31.84 -2.34 7.80
N GLY A 145 31.15 -1.82 6.77
CA GLY A 145 31.73 -0.84 5.86
C GLY A 145 32.17 0.47 6.55
N VAL A 146 31.44 0.92 7.59
CA VAL A 146 31.84 2.07 8.41
C VAL A 146 33.09 1.77 9.25
N ARG A 147 33.22 0.55 9.78
CA ARG A 147 34.40 0.14 10.56
C ARG A 147 35.65 0.02 9.69
N ASP A 148 35.53 -0.57 8.51
CA ASP A 148 36.65 -0.72 7.57
C ASP A 148 37.11 0.64 7.01
N GLY A 149 36.17 1.57 6.76
CA GLY A 149 36.49 2.95 6.39
C GLY A 149 37.23 3.72 7.49
N ALA A 150 36.82 3.56 8.76
CA ALA A 150 37.49 4.18 9.90
C ALA A 150 38.91 3.63 10.15
N ILE A 151 39.10 2.32 9.98
CA ILE A 151 40.41 1.66 10.08
C ILE A 151 41.33 2.13 8.94
N SER A 152 40.82 2.24 7.71
CA SER A 152 41.57 2.74 6.54
C SER A 152 42.04 4.20 6.74
N HIS A 153 41.16 5.08 7.22
CA HIS A 153 41.52 6.47 7.53
C HIS A 153 42.56 6.58 8.65
N THR A 154 42.46 5.77 9.70
CA THR A 154 43.43 5.76 10.81
C THR A 154 44.81 5.29 10.34
N HIS A 155 44.87 4.28 9.46
CA HIS A 155 46.13 3.83 8.86
C HIS A 155 46.72 4.84 7.87
N ALA A 156 45.89 5.61 7.15
CA ALA A 156 46.36 6.66 6.24
C ALA A 156 46.97 7.85 7.00
N ILE A 157 46.37 8.27 8.12
CA ILE A 157 46.90 9.36 8.96
C ILE A 157 48.26 8.97 9.58
N ASN A 158 48.41 7.73 10.04
CA ASN A 158 49.67 7.24 10.63
C ASN A 158 50.81 7.10 9.61
N ARG A 159 50.52 6.99 8.31
CA ARG A 159 51.54 7.00 7.24
C ARG A 159 51.98 8.40 6.79
N LEU A 160 51.15 9.42 7.04
CA LEU A 160 51.47 10.81 6.69
C LEU A 160 52.19 11.56 7.81
N THR A 161 52.30 10.95 8.99
CA THR A 161 52.87 11.54 10.21
C THR A 161 54.19 10.89 10.65
N ASN A 162 54.73 9.95 9.87
CA ASN A 162 56.05 9.33 10.05
C ASN A 162 56.95 9.60 8.84
#